data_AF-A0A4Q2YF57-F1
#
_entry.id   AF-A0A4Q2YF57-F1
#
_cell.length_a   1.000
_cell.length_b   1.000
_cell.length_c   1.000
_cell.angle_alpha   90.00
_cell.angle_beta   90.00
_cell.angle_gamma   90.00
#
_symmetry.space_group_name_H-M   'P 1'
#
loop_
_entity.id
_entity.type
_entity.pdbx_description
1 polymer ?
#
loop_
_entity_poly.entity_id
_entity_poly.type
_entity_poly.pdbx_seq_one_letter_code
_entity_poly.pdbx_strand_id
1 'polypeptide(L)'
;MVFRLSILLLVSAFAHSNAADHWAYIPPVDSKPPGDAAQHPVDAFLADARAKAGVKPAELAPPRRWVERAAYTLTGLPPSGEQIRRIEKTPDEATWKAVIDELLASPAYGERWARHWMDVARYADTQGYNFDKDNRYPFAYTYRDWLIKSFNADMPYGQFVKLQIAADLMTDKPDHPDLAALGFLTVGPRAGQIEMIDDRVDVITRGFLSSTVSCARCHDHKTDPIPTKDFYSIYSILENAVEPGDKPVIGKPDDEAAYQEYSTKLSEMQEKDRAARQEIIDQLHKPESLGVYIELAWLSRMEKWDTGKTSAESFKRGRYRLPAVDRWRGFFDKVAWNDKPAARLGQ
;
A
#
# COMPACT_ATOMS: atom_id res chain seq x y z
N MET A 1 4.75 -67.93 30.40
CA MET A 1 4.65 -67.39 29.03
C MET A 1 4.13 -65.97 29.13
N VAL A 2 5.04 -64.98 29.23
CA VAL A 2 4.70 -63.57 29.49
C VAL A 2 4.91 -62.81 28.19
N PHE A 3 3.82 -62.39 27.56
CA PHE A 3 3.86 -61.53 26.38
C PHE A 3 4.29 -60.11 26.82
N ARG A 4 5.52 -59.72 26.48
CA ARG A 4 5.95 -58.31 26.55
C ARG A 4 5.44 -57.58 25.31
N LEU A 5 4.40 -56.78 25.51
CA LEU A 5 3.92 -55.82 24.53
C LEU A 5 4.96 -54.68 24.43
N SER A 6 5.76 -54.68 23.36
CA SER A 6 6.67 -53.58 23.07
C SER A 6 5.90 -52.51 22.33
N ILE A 7 5.51 -51.44 23.04
CA ILE A 7 4.99 -50.22 22.42
C ILE A 7 6.19 -49.53 21.78
N LEU A 8 6.31 -49.61 20.45
CA LEU A 8 7.16 -48.72 19.68
C LEU A 8 6.53 -47.33 19.72
N LEU A 9 7.06 -46.47 20.60
CA LEU A 9 6.93 -45.03 20.47
C LEU A 9 7.74 -44.61 19.24
N LEU A 10 7.07 -44.52 18.10
CA LEU A 10 7.52 -43.72 16.97
C LEU A 10 7.53 -42.25 17.42
N VAL A 11 8.64 -41.84 18.04
CA VAL A 11 8.98 -40.44 18.13
C VAL A 11 9.32 -40.02 16.71
N SER A 12 8.34 -39.49 15.98
CA SER A 12 8.63 -38.65 14.83
C SER A 12 9.45 -37.49 15.35
N ALA A 13 10.77 -37.60 15.26
CA ALA A 13 11.65 -36.46 15.30
C ALA A 13 11.31 -35.63 14.05
N PHE A 14 10.30 -34.76 14.18
CA PHE A 14 10.26 -33.56 13.37
C PHE A 14 11.51 -32.79 13.78
N ALA A 15 12.60 -33.01 13.03
CA ALA A 15 13.72 -32.09 13.02
C ALA A 15 13.10 -30.72 12.78
N HIS A 16 13.04 -29.91 13.83
CA HIS A 16 12.72 -28.51 13.70
C HIS A 16 13.92 -27.92 12.96
N SER A 17 13.86 -27.91 11.63
CA SER A 17 14.77 -27.11 10.82
C SER A 17 14.64 -25.69 11.35
N ASN A 18 15.77 -25.06 11.71
CA ASN A 18 15.75 -23.67 12.08
C ASN A 18 15.17 -22.89 10.90
N ALA A 19 14.27 -21.93 11.16
CA ALA A 19 13.65 -21.14 10.11
C ALA A 19 14.69 -20.47 9.20
N ALA A 20 15.82 -20.08 9.78
CA ALA A 20 16.97 -19.52 9.07
C ALA A 20 17.63 -20.48 8.07
N ASP A 21 17.46 -21.79 8.23
CA ASP A 21 18.03 -22.82 7.34
C ASP A 21 17.10 -23.14 6.15
N HIS A 22 15.92 -22.52 6.08
CA HIS A 22 15.02 -22.70 4.95
C HIS A 22 15.60 -22.03 3.69
N TRP A 23 15.48 -22.68 2.52
CA TRP A 23 16.10 -22.26 1.26
C TRP A 23 15.76 -20.82 0.85
N ALA A 24 14.60 -20.30 1.27
CA ALA A 24 14.18 -18.92 1.01
C ALA A 24 15.03 -17.86 1.74
N TYR A 25 15.71 -18.23 2.81
CA TYR A 25 16.56 -17.33 3.63
C TYR A 25 18.06 -17.59 3.45
N ILE A 26 18.43 -18.52 2.59
CA ILE A 26 19.81 -18.81 2.24
C ILE A 26 20.10 -18.17 0.87
N PRO A 27 21.21 -17.42 0.73
CA PRO A 27 21.58 -16.86 -0.56
C PRO A 27 21.64 -17.94 -1.66
N PRO A 28 21.06 -17.70 -2.85
CA PRO A 28 21.12 -18.66 -3.93
C PRO A 28 22.57 -18.86 -4.38
N VAL A 29 22.94 -20.11 -4.65
CA VAL A 29 24.26 -20.49 -5.16
C VAL A 29 24.18 -20.72 -6.66
N ASP A 30 25.19 -20.23 -7.39
CA ASP A 30 25.28 -20.44 -8.83
C ASP A 30 25.41 -21.95 -9.13
N SER A 31 24.50 -22.45 -9.96
CA SER A 31 24.36 -23.87 -10.25
C SER A 31 24.48 -24.09 -11.75
N LYS A 32 25.38 -24.98 -12.16
CA LYS A 32 25.52 -25.35 -13.57
C LYS A 32 24.30 -26.14 -14.02
N PRO A 33 23.61 -25.73 -15.10
CA PRO A 33 22.49 -26.50 -15.65
C PRO A 33 22.93 -27.91 -16.04
N PRO A 34 22.11 -28.95 -15.80
CA PRO A 34 22.41 -30.30 -16.24
C PRO A 34 22.25 -30.42 -17.76
N GLY A 35 23.11 -31.21 -18.42
CA GLY A 35 23.00 -31.47 -19.86
C GLY A 35 23.68 -30.43 -20.75
N ASP A 36 23.18 -30.30 -21.98
CA ASP A 36 23.81 -29.51 -23.05
C ASP A 36 23.33 -28.04 -23.08
N ALA A 37 24.20 -27.12 -23.51
CA ALA A 37 23.96 -25.67 -23.44
C ALA A 37 22.93 -25.15 -24.47
N ALA A 38 22.47 -26.00 -25.38
CA ALA A 38 21.50 -25.66 -26.42
C ALA A 38 20.05 -25.50 -25.89
N GLN A 39 19.76 -25.97 -24.67
CA GLN A 39 18.45 -25.82 -24.04
C GLN A 39 18.40 -24.65 -23.07
N HIS A 40 17.23 -24.05 -22.90
CA HIS A 40 17.02 -23.02 -21.89
C HIS A 40 17.32 -23.61 -20.49
N PRO A 41 18.11 -22.94 -19.62
CA PRO A 41 18.56 -23.51 -18.35
C PRO A 41 17.43 -24.02 -17.44
N VAL A 42 16.30 -23.32 -17.43
CA VAL A 42 15.12 -23.72 -16.64
C VAL A 42 14.56 -25.06 -17.11
N ASP A 43 14.49 -25.28 -18.42
CA ASP A 43 13.96 -26.53 -18.98
C ASP A 43 14.90 -27.71 -18.69
N ALA A 44 16.21 -27.47 -18.72
CA ALA A 44 17.22 -28.45 -18.35
C ALA A 44 17.06 -28.93 -16.90
N PHE A 45 16.92 -28.00 -15.93
CA PHE A 45 16.67 -28.35 -14.54
C PHE A 45 15.34 -29.08 -14.35
N LEU A 46 14.27 -28.64 -15.03
CA LEU A 46 12.97 -29.30 -14.95
C LEU A 46 13.00 -30.72 -15.54
N ALA A 47 13.72 -30.93 -16.64
CA ALA A 47 13.88 -32.24 -17.27
C ALA A 47 14.62 -33.22 -16.35
N ASP A 48 15.73 -32.80 -15.75
CA ASP A 48 16.48 -33.61 -14.78
C ASP A 48 15.64 -33.95 -13.55
N ALA A 49 14.93 -32.97 -12.97
CA ALA A 49 14.05 -33.19 -11.83
C ALA A 49 12.91 -34.17 -12.14
N ARG A 50 12.27 -34.03 -13.31
CA ARG A 50 11.21 -34.95 -13.78
C ARG A 50 11.73 -36.36 -14.01
N ALA A 51 12.91 -36.51 -14.62
CA ALA A 51 13.54 -37.80 -14.85
C ALA A 51 13.82 -38.53 -13.53
N LYS A 52 14.38 -37.83 -12.54
CA LYS A 52 14.62 -38.36 -11.19
C LYS A 52 13.33 -38.73 -10.46
N ALA A 53 12.28 -37.94 -10.63
CA ALA A 53 10.97 -38.20 -10.03
C ALA A 53 10.12 -39.23 -10.81
N GLY A 54 10.58 -39.73 -11.96
CA GLY A 54 9.80 -40.62 -12.83
C GLY A 54 8.55 -39.97 -13.42
N VAL A 55 8.48 -38.63 -13.45
CA VAL A 55 7.31 -37.87 -13.92
C VAL A 55 7.44 -37.65 -15.43
N LYS A 56 6.45 -38.15 -16.19
CA LYS A 56 6.37 -37.89 -17.63
C LYS A 56 5.71 -36.53 -17.88
N PRO A 57 6.33 -35.62 -18.66
CA PRO A 57 5.71 -34.35 -19.00
C PRO A 57 4.48 -34.56 -19.90
N ALA A 58 3.52 -33.64 -19.81
CA ALA A 58 2.39 -33.59 -20.74
C ALA A 58 2.87 -33.21 -22.15
N GLU A 59 2.12 -33.62 -23.16
CA GLU A 59 2.36 -33.20 -24.54
C GLU A 59 2.21 -31.68 -24.71
N LEU A 60 2.93 -31.13 -25.68
CA LEU A 60 2.82 -29.71 -26.03
C LEU A 60 1.39 -29.36 -26.47
N ALA A 61 0.96 -28.16 -26.12
CA ALA A 61 -0.34 -27.67 -26.54
C ALA A 61 -0.39 -27.51 -28.07
N PRO A 62 -1.52 -27.86 -28.73
CA PRO A 62 -1.71 -27.55 -30.14
C PRO A 62 -1.54 -26.06 -30.43
N PRO A 63 -1.09 -25.64 -31.62
CA PRO A 63 -0.70 -24.26 -31.86
C PRO A 63 -1.78 -23.21 -31.56
N ARG A 64 -3.03 -23.51 -31.92
CA ARG A 64 -4.18 -22.69 -31.57
C ARG A 64 -4.35 -22.49 -30.06
N ARG A 65 -4.27 -23.57 -29.27
CA ARG A 65 -4.40 -23.48 -27.81
C ARG A 65 -3.24 -22.74 -27.18
N TRP A 66 -2.04 -22.81 -27.77
CA TRP A 66 -0.91 -22.02 -27.32
C TRP A 66 -1.19 -20.52 -27.48
N VAL A 67 -1.64 -20.08 -28.67
CA VAL A 67 -1.81 -18.64 -28.94
C VAL A 67 -2.99 -18.04 -28.18
N GLU A 68 -4.05 -18.82 -27.98
CA GLU A 68 -5.15 -18.44 -27.09
C GLU A 68 -4.67 -18.20 -25.66
N ARG A 69 -3.87 -19.13 -25.10
CA ARG A 69 -3.31 -18.97 -23.74
C ARG A 69 -2.36 -17.78 -23.66
N ALA A 70 -1.48 -17.60 -24.64
CA ALA A 70 -0.54 -16.50 -24.68
C ALA A 70 -1.27 -15.15 -24.68
N ALA A 71 -2.26 -14.98 -25.57
CA ALA A 71 -3.03 -13.75 -25.66
C ALA A 71 -3.82 -13.45 -24.38
N TYR A 72 -4.60 -14.41 -23.86
CA TYR A 72 -5.34 -14.19 -22.61
C TYR A 72 -4.44 -13.94 -21.41
N THR A 73 -3.26 -14.55 -21.37
CA THR A 73 -2.30 -14.34 -20.28
C THR A 73 -1.72 -12.93 -20.35
N LEU A 74 -1.21 -12.54 -21.53
CA LEU A 74 -0.47 -11.29 -21.69
C LEU A 74 -1.37 -10.07 -21.78
N THR A 75 -2.50 -10.16 -22.48
CA THR A 75 -3.37 -9.00 -22.77
C THR A 75 -4.76 -9.12 -22.14
N GLY A 76 -5.15 -10.30 -21.66
CA GLY A 76 -6.53 -10.55 -21.21
C GLY A 76 -7.57 -10.63 -22.33
N LEU A 77 -7.14 -10.57 -23.59
CA LEU A 77 -7.99 -10.57 -24.78
C LEU A 77 -7.74 -11.82 -25.64
N PRO A 78 -8.71 -12.26 -26.46
CA PRO A 78 -8.49 -13.33 -27.43
C PRO A 78 -7.45 -12.91 -28.49
N PRO A 79 -6.72 -13.87 -29.09
CA PRO A 79 -5.80 -13.60 -30.17
C PRO A 79 -6.55 -13.17 -31.44
N SER A 80 -5.88 -12.41 -32.31
CA SER A 80 -6.46 -12.03 -33.60
C SER A 80 -6.56 -13.23 -34.55
N GLY A 81 -7.50 -13.19 -35.50
CA GLY A 81 -7.62 -14.24 -36.52
C GLY A 81 -6.36 -14.38 -37.37
N GLU A 82 -5.58 -13.30 -37.53
CA GLU A 82 -4.30 -13.35 -38.23
C GLU A 82 -3.22 -14.08 -37.43
N GLN A 83 -3.10 -13.77 -36.13
CA GLN A 83 -2.15 -14.44 -35.23
C GLN A 83 -2.39 -15.95 -35.19
N ILE A 84 -3.66 -16.36 -35.10
CA ILE A 84 -4.05 -17.77 -35.17
C ILE A 84 -3.61 -18.41 -36.48
N ARG A 85 -3.96 -17.80 -37.64
CA ARG A 85 -3.61 -18.35 -38.95
C ARG A 85 -2.10 -18.46 -39.15
N ARG A 86 -1.33 -17.47 -38.66
CA ARG A 86 0.13 -17.44 -38.76
C ARG A 86 0.76 -18.60 -38.00
N ILE A 87 0.33 -18.79 -36.75
CA ILE A 87 0.80 -19.83 -35.84
C ILE A 87 0.41 -21.24 -36.32
N GLU A 88 -0.81 -21.42 -36.84
CA GLU A 88 -1.25 -22.72 -37.37
C GLU A 88 -0.52 -23.09 -38.67
N LYS A 89 -0.19 -22.10 -39.51
CA LYS A 89 0.53 -22.33 -40.76
C LYS A 89 2.00 -22.66 -40.54
N THR A 90 2.66 -21.95 -39.63
CA THR A 90 4.09 -22.07 -39.38
C THR A 90 4.38 -22.05 -37.87
N PRO A 91 4.25 -23.17 -37.14
CA PRO A 91 4.47 -23.23 -35.70
C PRO A 91 5.96 -23.35 -35.32
N ASP A 92 6.79 -22.39 -35.75
CA ASP A 92 8.23 -22.35 -35.48
C ASP A 92 8.63 -21.25 -34.48
N GLU A 93 9.86 -21.33 -33.95
CA GLU A 93 10.40 -20.40 -32.94
C GLU A 93 10.29 -18.93 -33.33
N ALA A 94 10.58 -18.61 -34.60
CA ALA A 94 10.47 -17.25 -35.11
C ALA A 94 9.03 -16.73 -35.06
N THR A 95 8.06 -17.58 -35.43
CA THR A 95 6.64 -17.23 -35.42
C THR A 95 6.11 -17.09 -33.99
N TRP A 96 6.50 -17.99 -33.08
CA TRP A 96 6.16 -17.89 -31.66
C TRP A 96 6.64 -16.56 -31.07
N LYS A 97 7.92 -16.23 -31.29
CA LYS A 97 8.54 -15.00 -30.78
C LYS A 97 7.85 -13.76 -31.33
N ALA A 98 7.63 -13.68 -32.64
CA ALA A 98 6.98 -12.53 -33.25
C ALA A 98 5.58 -12.28 -32.67
N VAL A 99 4.80 -13.33 -32.41
CA VAL A 99 3.47 -13.19 -31.78
C VAL A 99 3.57 -12.74 -30.32
N ILE A 100 4.55 -13.22 -29.55
CA ILE A 100 4.78 -12.72 -28.20
C ILE A 100 5.17 -11.24 -28.22
N ASP A 101 6.09 -10.85 -29.10
CA ASP A 101 6.52 -9.45 -29.25
C ASP A 101 5.34 -8.53 -29.59
N GLU A 102 4.44 -8.97 -30.49
CA GLU A 102 3.19 -8.25 -30.80
C GLU A 102 2.26 -8.13 -29.58
N LEU A 103 2.11 -9.19 -28.78
CA LEU A 103 1.26 -9.19 -27.59
C LEU A 103 1.82 -8.30 -26.48
N LEU A 104 3.13 -8.31 -26.26
CA LEU A 104 3.83 -7.46 -25.30
C LEU A 104 3.79 -5.98 -25.70
N ALA A 105 3.84 -5.68 -27.00
CA ALA A 105 3.74 -4.32 -27.52
C ALA A 105 2.30 -3.75 -27.52
N SER A 106 1.28 -4.58 -27.23
CA SER A 106 -0.11 -4.13 -27.17
C SER A 106 -0.37 -3.28 -25.93
N PRO A 107 -1.09 -2.15 -26.03
CA PRO A 107 -1.49 -1.36 -24.85
C PRO A 107 -2.24 -2.17 -23.79
N ALA A 108 -2.98 -3.21 -24.22
CA ALA A 108 -3.71 -4.12 -23.35
C ALA A 108 -2.80 -4.96 -22.44
N TYR A 109 -1.51 -5.10 -22.77
CA TYR A 109 -0.52 -5.72 -21.89
C TYR A 109 -0.42 -4.92 -20.57
N GLY A 110 -0.14 -3.62 -20.66
CA GLY A 110 -0.03 -2.76 -19.49
C GLY A 110 -1.33 -2.68 -18.69
N GLU A 111 -2.49 -2.64 -19.36
CA GLU A 111 -3.80 -2.68 -18.69
C GLU A 111 -4.00 -3.99 -17.91
N ARG A 112 -3.68 -5.13 -18.53
CA ARG A 112 -3.80 -6.45 -17.93
C ARG A 112 -2.93 -6.58 -16.69
N TRP A 113 -1.64 -6.27 -16.80
CA TRP A 113 -0.67 -6.45 -15.72
C TRP A 113 -0.79 -5.38 -14.62
N ALA A 114 -1.11 -4.13 -14.97
CA ALA A 114 -1.41 -3.11 -13.98
C ALA A 114 -2.61 -3.52 -13.11
N ARG A 115 -3.62 -4.18 -13.67
CA ARG A 115 -4.76 -4.70 -12.89
C ARG A 115 -4.34 -5.77 -11.86
N HIS A 116 -3.40 -6.65 -12.19
CA HIS A 116 -2.85 -7.59 -11.20
C HIS A 116 -2.02 -6.88 -10.13
N TRP A 117 -1.23 -5.89 -10.53
CA TRP A 117 -0.44 -5.11 -9.58
C TRP A 117 -1.31 -4.25 -8.65
N MET A 118 -2.42 -3.73 -9.14
CA MET A 118 -3.39 -2.99 -8.34
C MET A 118 -3.97 -3.81 -7.19
N ASP A 119 -4.16 -5.12 -7.36
CA ASP A 119 -4.58 -6.01 -6.25
C ASP A 119 -3.49 -6.05 -5.16
N VAL A 120 -2.22 -6.13 -5.56
CA VAL A 120 -1.06 -6.12 -4.63
C VAL A 120 -0.96 -4.79 -3.90
N ALA A 121 -1.13 -3.68 -4.63
CA ALA A 121 -1.08 -2.32 -4.09
C ALA A 121 -2.34 -1.93 -3.29
N ARG A 122 -3.31 -2.85 -3.16
CA ARG A 122 -4.59 -2.62 -2.46
C ARG A 122 -5.33 -1.39 -3.03
N TYR A 123 -5.26 -1.26 -4.35
CA TYR A 123 -5.86 -0.15 -5.06
C TYR A 123 -7.38 -0.17 -4.86
N ALA A 124 -7.90 0.99 -4.47
CA ALA A 124 -9.33 1.26 -4.46
C ALA A 124 -9.56 2.73 -4.74
N ASP A 125 -10.67 3.06 -5.38
CA ASP A 125 -11.10 4.45 -5.52
C ASP A 125 -11.71 5.01 -4.22
N THR A 126 -11.65 4.25 -3.11
CA THR A 126 -12.17 4.62 -1.79
C THR A 126 -11.26 4.22 -0.63
N GLN A 127 -11.46 4.84 0.53
CA GLN A 127 -10.63 4.76 1.73
C GLN A 127 -11.06 3.67 2.73
N GLY A 128 -12.15 2.94 2.45
CA GLY A 128 -12.67 1.83 3.26
C GLY A 128 -13.35 2.23 4.58
N TYR A 129 -12.63 2.89 5.50
CA TYR A 129 -13.02 3.09 6.91
C TYR A 129 -13.67 4.44 7.24
N ASN A 130 -13.93 5.28 6.22
CA ASN A 130 -14.53 6.59 6.41
C ASN A 130 -16.01 6.55 6.01
N PHE A 131 -16.91 6.29 6.98
CA PHE A 131 -18.35 6.17 6.71
C PHE A 131 -19.12 7.48 6.85
N ASP A 132 -18.59 8.44 7.62
CA ASP A 132 -19.28 9.70 7.95
C ASP A 132 -18.84 10.90 7.09
N LYS A 133 -17.94 10.68 6.12
CA LYS A 133 -17.39 11.71 5.23
C LYS A 133 -17.13 11.14 3.84
N ASP A 134 -16.82 12.02 2.88
CA ASP A 134 -16.39 11.58 1.55
C ASP A 134 -15.21 10.63 1.68
N ASN A 135 -15.40 9.41 1.21
CA ASN A 135 -14.44 8.31 1.36
C ASN A 135 -13.69 8.04 0.07
N ARG A 136 -13.90 8.83 -0.99
CA ARG A 136 -13.26 8.62 -2.28
C ARG A 136 -11.79 9.03 -2.24
N TYR A 137 -11.01 8.43 -3.13
CA TYR A 137 -9.72 8.96 -3.56
C TYR A 137 -9.88 9.65 -4.91
N PRO A 138 -10.07 10.99 -4.96
CA PRO A 138 -10.38 11.68 -6.21
C PRO A 138 -9.29 11.50 -7.29
N PHE A 139 -8.05 11.26 -6.86
CA PHE A 139 -6.88 11.17 -7.74
C PHE A 139 -6.25 9.76 -7.78
N ALA A 140 -6.92 8.72 -7.27
CA ALA A 140 -6.37 7.36 -7.30
C ALA A 140 -6.01 6.90 -8.73
N TYR A 141 -6.80 7.33 -9.72
CA TYR A 141 -6.58 7.02 -11.12
C TYR A 141 -5.18 7.40 -11.64
N THR A 142 -4.52 8.40 -11.03
CA THR A 142 -3.17 8.82 -11.42
C THR A 142 -2.15 7.68 -11.23
N TYR A 143 -2.29 6.91 -10.14
CA TYR A 143 -1.47 5.74 -9.86
C TYR A 143 -1.79 4.58 -10.80
N ARG A 144 -3.08 4.30 -11.07
CA ARG A 144 -3.50 3.31 -12.07
C ARG A 144 -2.88 3.62 -13.44
N ASP A 145 -3.01 4.85 -13.90
CA ASP A 145 -2.52 5.26 -15.22
C ASP A 145 -0.98 5.22 -15.27
N TRP A 146 -0.31 5.57 -14.16
CA TRP A 146 1.14 5.40 -14.03
C TRP A 146 1.57 3.93 -14.11
N LEU A 147 0.86 3.00 -13.46
CA LEU A 147 1.13 1.56 -13.56
C LEU A 147 1.01 1.08 -15.01
N ILE A 148 -0.10 1.40 -15.68
CA ILE A 148 -0.34 0.99 -17.07
C ILE A 148 0.79 1.48 -17.98
N LYS A 149 1.20 2.75 -17.82
CA LYS A 149 2.32 3.33 -18.57
C LYS A 149 3.64 2.63 -18.24
N SER A 150 3.90 2.33 -16.97
CA SER A 150 5.15 1.69 -16.53
C SER A 150 5.31 0.28 -17.10
N PHE A 151 4.24 -0.52 -17.12
CA PHE A 151 4.26 -1.84 -17.75
C PHE A 151 4.44 -1.75 -19.27
N ASN A 152 3.70 -0.87 -19.95
CA ASN A 152 3.82 -0.70 -21.41
C ASN A 152 5.18 -0.12 -21.85
N ALA A 153 5.85 0.63 -20.97
CA ALA A 153 7.18 1.16 -21.22
C ALA A 153 8.32 0.17 -20.89
N ASP A 154 7.99 -1.05 -20.45
CA ASP A 154 8.95 -2.04 -19.97
C ASP A 154 9.91 -1.46 -18.93
N MET A 155 9.37 -0.75 -17.94
CA MET A 155 10.17 -0.10 -16.91
C MET A 155 11.01 -1.15 -16.16
N PRO A 156 12.34 -0.96 -16.02
CA PRO A 156 13.18 -1.87 -15.27
C PRO A 156 12.64 -2.08 -13.85
N TYR A 157 12.49 -3.33 -13.42
CA TYR A 157 11.86 -3.67 -12.15
C TYR A 157 12.48 -2.93 -10.95
N GLY A 158 13.81 -2.78 -10.93
CA GLY A 158 14.50 -2.03 -9.88
C GLY A 158 14.11 -0.54 -9.82
N GLN A 159 13.81 0.08 -10.96
CA GLN A 159 13.29 1.45 -11.01
C GLN A 159 11.82 1.49 -10.56
N PHE A 160 11.02 0.54 -11.04
CA PHE A 160 9.60 0.40 -10.70
C PHE A 160 9.34 0.26 -9.19
N VAL A 161 10.17 -0.52 -8.49
CA VAL A 161 10.11 -0.67 -7.03
C VAL A 161 10.51 0.63 -6.34
N LYS A 162 11.64 1.23 -6.73
CA LYS A 162 12.16 2.44 -6.07
C LYS A 162 11.19 3.62 -6.16
N LEU A 163 10.60 3.87 -7.32
CA LEU A 163 9.63 4.96 -7.50
C LEU A 163 8.40 4.78 -6.60
N GLN A 164 7.91 3.55 -6.42
CA GLN A 164 6.75 3.29 -5.57
C GLN A 164 7.02 3.51 -4.08
N ILE A 165 8.28 3.49 -3.65
CA ILE A 165 8.69 3.70 -2.26
C ILE A 165 9.13 5.15 -2.01
N ALA A 166 9.82 5.76 -2.99
CA ALA A 166 10.59 6.99 -2.76
C ALA A 166 10.66 7.92 -3.99
N ALA A 167 9.63 7.97 -4.84
CA ALA A 167 9.64 8.87 -6.00
C ALA A 167 9.91 10.34 -5.61
N ASP A 168 9.39 10.80 -4.47
CA ASP A 168 9.63 12.15 -3.93
C ASP A 168 11.11 12.47 -3.68
N LEU A 169 11.94 11.46 -3.43
CA LEU A 169 13.39 11.60 -3.27
C LEU A 169 14.18 11.41 -4.58
N MET A 170 13.51 10.97 -5.64
CA MET A 170 14.14 10.60 -6.92
C MET A 170 13.77 11.53 -8.07
N THR A 171 12.70 12.32 -7.92
CA THR A 171 12.24 13.26 -8.94
C THR A 171 12.81 14.65 -8.70
N ASP A 172 13.17 15.34 -9.79
CA ASP A 172 13.78 16.67 -9.77
C ASP A 172 12.76 17.82 -9.77
N LYS A 173 11.47 17.51 -9.95
CA LYS A 173 10.39 18.49 -10.12
C LYS A 173 9.17 18.17 -9.26
N PRO A 174 8.48 19.20 -8.73
CA PRO A 174 7.29 19.01 -7.90
C PRO A 174 6.06 18.49 -8.67
N ASP A 175 6.07 18.54 -10.00
CA ASP A 175 5.00 18.06 -10.89
C ASP A 175 5.40 16.81 -11.70
N HIS A 176 6.48 16.13 -11.30
CA HIS A 176 7.00 14.99 -12.04
C HIS A 176 5.98 13.84 -12.09
N PRO A 177 5.70 13.23 -13.26
CA PRO A 177 4.70 12.17 -13.41
C PRO A 177 4.92 10.95 -12.51
N ASP A 178 6.18 10.60 -12.24
CA ASP A 178 6.53 9.49 -11.35
C ASP A 178 6.14 9.70 -9.88
N LEU A 179 5.77 10.92 -9.46
CA LEU A 179 5.19 11.12 -8.13
C LEU A 179 3.90 10.32 -7.94
N ALA A 180 3.20 9.98 -9.03
CA ALA A 180 2.04 9.10 -8.98
C ALA A 180 2.37 7.70 -8.43
N ALA A 181 3.62 7.23 -8.56
CA ALA A 181 4.07 5.93 -8.08
C ALA A 181 3.89 5.76 -6.57
N LEU A 182 3.96 6.85 -5.79
CA LEU A 182 3.69 6.87 -4.35
C LEU A 182 2.24 6.50 -3.99
N GLY A 183 1.37 6.34 -5.00
CA GLY A 183 0.07 5.67 -4.85
C GLY A 183 0.19 4.30 -4.17
N PHE A 184 1.30 3.58 -4.34
CA PHE A 184 1.55 2.30 -3.65
C PHE A 184 1.48 2.39 -2.11
N LEU A 185 1.90 3.53 -1.53
CA LEU A 185 1.88 3.76 -0.08
C LEU A 185 0.69 4.62 0.38
N THR A 186 0.05 5.35 -0.54
CA THR A 186 -0.95 6.37 -0.22
C THR A 186 -2.38 5.99 -0.61
N VAL A 187 -2.56 5.05 -1.54
CA VAL A 187 -3.83 4.36 -1.78
C VAL A 187 -3.94 3.20 -0.79
N GLY A 188 -5.14 2.95 -0.27
CA GLY A 188 -5.40 1.91 0.73
C GLY A 188 -6.38 2.36 1.83
N PRO A 189 -6.56 1.58 2.89
CA PRO A 189 -7.47 1.90 3.98
C PRO A 189 -6.95 3.09 4.82
N ARG A 190 -7.86 3.97 5.22
CA ARG A 190 -7.56 5.10 6.13
C ARG A 190 -8.16 4.85 7.52
N ALA A 191 -7.49 4.04 8.33
CA ALA A 191 -7.96 3.56 9.64
C ALA A 191 -7.19 4.13 10.85
N GLY A 192 -6.80 5.42 10.80
CA GLY A 192 -5.95 6.04 11.83
C GLY A 192 -4.46 5.77 11.60
N GLN A 193 -3.59 6.57 12.23
CA GLN A 193 -2.15 6.59 11.90
C GLN A 193 -1.47 5.23 12.12
N ILE A 194 -1.73 4.57 13.26
CA ILE A 194 -1.10 3.30 13.60
C ILE A 194 -1.45 2.21 12.59
N GLU A 195 -2.74 2.07 12.26
CA GLU A 195 -3.19 1.04 11.32
C GLU A 195 -2.77 1.37 9.88
N MET A 196 -2.69 2.65 9.50
CA MET A 196 -2.13 3.03 8.19
C MET A 196 -0.65 2.66 8.06
N ILE A 197 0.15 2.81 9.12
CA ILE A 197 1.56 2.43 9.08
C ILE A 197 1.71 0.90 9.04
N ASP A 198 0.94 0.17 9.85
CA ASP A 198 0.92 -1.31 9.83
C ASP A 198 0.60 -1.85 8.43
N ASP A 199 -0.44 -1.29 7.81
CA ASP A 199 -0.87 -1.60 6.45
C ASP A 199 0.21 -1.29 5.39
N ARG A 200 0.97 -0.20 5.57
CA ARG A 200 2.11 0.14 4.71
C ARG A 200 3.31 -0.79 4.90
N VAL A 201 3.57 -1.24 6.14
CA VAL A 201 4.58 -2.29 6.37
C VAL A 201 4.15 -3.55 5.63
N ASP A 202 2.89 -3.97 5.79
CA ASP A 202 2.35 -5.18 5.18
C ASP A 202 2.43 -5.16 3.64
N VAL A 203 2.04 -4.05 3.00
CA VAL A 203 2.06 -3.94 1.53
C VAL A 203 3.49 -3.97 0.97
N ILE A 204 4.45 -3.34 1.65
CA ILE A 204 5.86 -3.38 1.24
C ILE A 204 6.39 -4.80 1.35
N THR A 205 6.15 -5.47 2.49
CA THR A 205 6.74 -6.79 2.74
C THR A 205 6.07 -7.88 1.92
N ARG A 206 4.74 -7.86 1.78
CA ARG A 206 4.03 -8.83 0.94
C ARG A 206 4.25 -8.56 -0.54
N GLY A 207 4.22 -7.28 -0.94
CA GLY A 207 4.31 -6.89 -2.35
C GLY A 207 5.70 -7.06 -2.95
N PHE A 208 6.77 -6.71 -2.21
CA PHE A 208 8.14 -6.75 -2.74
C PHE A 208 9.00 -7.89 -2.18
N LEU A 209 8.79 -8.29 -0.93
CA LEU A 209 9.60 -9.35 -0.29
C LEU A 209 8.91 -10.71 -0.29
N SER A 210 7.68 -10.79 -0.82
CA SER A 210 6.85 -12.01 -0.80
C SER A 210 6.72 -12.62 0.60
N SER A 211 6.76 -11.78 1.64
CA SER A 211 6.84 -12.20 3.04
C SER A 211 5.75 -11.53 3.88
N THR A 212 5.07 -12.32 4.71
CA THR A 212 4.04 -11.80 5.63
C THR A 212 4.68 -11.37 6.94
N VAL A 213 4.97 -10.08 7.10
CA VAL A 213 5.66 -9.57 8.30
C VAL A 213 4.68 -9.12 9.39
N SER A 214 3.37 -9.05 9.10
CA SER A 214 2.35 -8.55 10.03
C SER A 214 2.31 -9.27 11.39
N CYS A 215 2.62 -10.58 11.45
CA CYS A 215 2.68 -11.31 12.73
C CYS A 215 3.79 -10.77 13.65
N ALA A 216 4.87 -10.25 13.05
CA ALA A 216 6.02 -9.71 13.78
C ALA A 216 5.67 -8.43 14.58
N ARG A 217 4.49 -7.83 14.36
CA ARG A 217 4.00 -6.64 15.08
C ARG A 217 4.00 -6.81 16.60
N CYS A 218 3.57 -7.96 17.10
CA CYS A 218 3.38 -8.18 18.54
C CYS A 218 4.40 -9.14 19.17
N HIS A 219 4.97 -10.03 18.38
CA HIS A 219 5.94 -11.04 18.81
C HIS A 219 6.77 -11.47 17.60
N ASP A 220 7.96 -12.06 17.79
CA ASP A 220 8.76 -12.58 16.67
C ASP A 220 7.92 -13.53 15.80
N HIS A 221 8.08 -13.45 14.49
CA HIS A 221 7.22 -14.17 13.56
C HIS A 221 7.21 -15.68 13.85
N LYS A 222 6.02 -16.30 13.76
CA LYS A 222 5.77 -17.66 14.28
C LYS A 222 6.66 -18.74 13.63
N THR A 223 6.92 -18.61 12.33
CA THR A 223 7.62 -19.62 11.53
C THR A 223 8.85 -19.07 10.84
N ASP A 224 8.73 -17.85 10.30
CA ASP A 224 9.82 -17.20 9.57
C ASP A 224 10.80 -16.51 10.52
N PRO A 225 12.10 -16.39 10.17
CA PRO A 225 13.15 -15.84 11.03
C PRO A 225 13.10 -14.30 11.05
N ILE A 226 11.93 -13.73 11.36
CA ILE A 226 11.67 -12.29 11.31
C ILE A 226 11.36 -11.79 12.73
N PRO A 227 12.33 -11.14 13.39
CA PRO A 227 12.13 -10.62 14.73
C PRO A 227 11.21 -9.38 14.72
N THR A 228 10.53 -9.14 15.83
CA THR A 228 9.69 -7.94 16.04
C THR A 228 10.47 -6.65 15.81
N LYS A 229 11.77 -6.62 16.12
CA LYS A 229 12.62 -5.45 15.86
C LYS A 229 12.65 -5.05 14.38
N ASP A 230 12.56 -6.01 13.45
CA ASP A 230 12.67 -5.75 12.01
C ASP A 230 11.36 -5.15 11.50
N PHE A 231 10.21 -5.61 12.01
CA PHE A 231 8.92 -4.96 11.80
C PHE A 231 8.97 -3.49 12.24
N TYR A 232 9.41 -3.23 13.47
CA TYR A 232 9.46 -1.86 14.01
C TYR A 232 10.54 -0.99 13.36
N SER A 233 11.56 -1.59 12.75
CA SER A 233 12.55 -0.85 11.95
C SER A 233 11.91 -0.25 10.71
N ILE A 234 11.10 -1.03 9.97
CA ILE A 234 10.34 -0.52 8.81
C ILE A 234 9.26 0.46 9.27
N TYR A 235 8.53 0.13 10.33
CA TYR A 235 7.51 1.00 10.92
C TYR A 235 8.06 2.40 11.19
N SER A 236 9.24 2.49 11.82
CA SER A 236 9.85 3.77 12.19
C SER A 236 10.16 4.66 10.98
N ILE A 237 10.55 4.08 9.84
CA ILE A 237 10.78 4.84 8.60
C ILE A 237 9.47 5.48 8.14
N LEU A 238 8.39 4.69 8.14
CA LEU A 238 7.07 5.11 7.66
C LEU A 238 6.37 6.09 8.61
N GLU A 239 6.60 5.98 9.92
CA GLU A 239 6.10 6.93 10.92
C GLU A 239 6.67 8.33 10.72
N ASN A 240 7.92 8.41 10.25
CA ASN A 240 8.59 9.68 9.95
C ASN A 240 8.27 10.22 8.53
N ALA A 241 7.49 9.49 7.73
CA ALA A 241 7.03 9.94 6.42
C ALA A 241 5.73 10.75 6.53
N VAL A 242 5.71 11.94 5.95
CA VAL A 242 4.56 12.85 6.00
C VAL A 242 3.93 12.97 4.61
N GLU A 243 2.66 12.59 4.51
CA GLU A 243 1.86 12.85 3.30
C GLU A 243 1.54 14.35 3.24
N PRO A 244 1.85 15.04 2.12
CA PRO A 244 1.59 16.46 2.02
C PRO A 244 0.08 16.74 2.01
N GLY A 245 -0.32 17.84 2.66
CA GLY A 245 -1.72 18.27 2.68
C GLY A 245 -2.23 18.61 1.28
N ASP A 246 -1.43 19.39 0.55
CA ASP A 246 -1.64 19.66 -0.87
C ASP A 246 -0.89 18.62 -1.71
N LYS A 247 -1.62 17.91 -2.56
CA LYS A 247 -1.04 16.87 -3.42
C LYS A 247 -0.33 17.50 -4.61
N PRO A 248 0.79 16.92 -5.08
CA PRO A 248 1.45 17.41 -6.29
C PRO A 248 0.49 17.32 -7.47
N VAL A 249 0.48 18.37 -8.30
CA VAL A 249 -0.28 18.39 -9.54
C VAL A 249 0.54 17.63 -10.58
N ILE A 250 -0.05 16.55 -11.10
CA ILE A 250 0.61 15.72 -12.11
C ILE A 250 -0.04 15.95 -13.46
N GLY A 251 0.77 16.36 -14.44
CA GLY A 251 0.31 16.60 -15.80
C GLY A 251 -0.30 17.98 -16.02
N LYS A 252 -1.01 18.12 -17.13
CA LYS A 252 -1.66 19.36 -17.55
C LYS A 252 -3.16 19.12 -17.72
N PRO A 253 -4.01 20.12 -17.48
CA PRO A 253 -5.43 20.00 -17.77
C PRO A 253 -5.65 19.79 -19.27
N ASP A 254 -6.61 18.94 -19.62
CA ASP A 254 -7.04 18.78 -21.01
C ASP A 254 -7.76 20.04 -21.54
N ASP A 255 -8.44 20.77 -20.65
CA ASP A 255 -9.11 22.04 -20.92
C ASP A 255 -8.60 23.13 -19.96
N GLU A 256 -7.75 24.00 -20.49
CA GLU A 256 -7.16 25.11 -19.75
C GLU A 256 -8.24 26.12 -19.29
N ALA A 257 -9.27 26.38 -20.10
CA ALA A 257 -10.31 27.34 -19.73
C ALA A 257 -11.14 26.83 -18.55
N ALA A 258 -11.53 25.55 -18.57
CA ALA A 258 -12.22 24.90 -17.46
C ALA A 258 -11.35 24.87 -16.20
N TYR A 259 -10.04 24.63 -16.33
CA TYR A 259 -9.11 24.65 -15.21
C TYR A 259 -8.95 26.05 -14.59
N GLN A 260 -8.89 27.10 -15.41
CA GLN A 260 -8.83 28.49 -14.91
C GLN A 260 -10.13 28.89 -14.20
N GLU A 261 -11.29 28.48 -14.73
CA GLU A 261 -12.58 28.70 -14.07
C GLU A 261 -12.65 27.98 -12.71
N TYR A 262 -12.23 26.71 -12.67
CA TYR A 262 -12.14 25.93 -11.44
C TYR A 262 -11.19 26.58 -10.42
N SER A 263 -9.99 26.98 -10.85
CA SER A 263 -8.97 27.59 -10.00
C SER A 263 -9.45 28.90 -9.39
N THR A 264 -10.16 29.72 -10.18
CA THR A 264 -10.77 30.97 -9.70
C THR A 264 -11.82 30.68 -8.62
N LYS A 265 -12.77 29.77 -8.89
CA LYS A 265 -13.80 29.37 -7.92
C LYS A 265 -13.21 28.76 -6.65
N LEU A 266 -12.18 27.92 -6.79
CA LEU A 266 -11.49 27.31 -5.66
C LEU A 266 -10.83 28.39 -4.79
N SER A 267 -10.12 29.35 -5.39
CA SER A 267 -9.50 30.47 -4.68
C SER A 267 -10.54 31.31 -3.93
N GLU A 268 -11.68 31.62 -4.55
CA GLU A 268 -12.77 32.35 -3.88
C GLU A 268 -13.35 31.57 -2.69
N MET A 269 -13.53 30.27 -2.84
CA MET A 269 -14.02 29.40 -1.76
C MET A 269 -12.99 29.27 -0.63
N GLN A 270 -11.71 29.14 -0.95
CA GLN A 270 -10.63 29.07 0.02
C GLN A 270 -10.50 30.37 0.82
N GLU A 271 -10.63 31.53 0.18
CA GLU A 271 -10.61 32.82 0.90
C GLU A 271 -11.83 32.98 1.81
N LYS A 272 -13.02 32.54 1.38
CA LYS A 272 -14.21 32.50 2.26
C LYS A 272 -14.02 31.56 3.45
N ASP A 273 -13.48 30.36 3.23
CA ASP A 273 -13.16 29.41 4.30
C ASP A 273 -12.11 29.98 5.26
N ARG A 274 -11.04 30.59 4.74
CA ARG A 274 -10.00 31.26 5.54
C ARG A 274 -10.58 32.37 6.40
N ALA A 275 -11.40 33.25 5.82
CA ALA A 275 -12.06 34.33 6.53
C ALA A 275 -12.99 33.81 7.62
N ALA A 276 -13.80 32.79 7.33
CA ALA A 276 -14.70 32.17 8.32
C ALA A 276 -13.92 31.50 9.46
N ARG A 277 -12.82 30.79 9.15
CA ARG A 277 -11.93 30.20 10.17
C ARG A 277 -11.27 31.27 11.01
N GLN A 278 -10.82 32.36 10.41
CA GLN A 278 -10.21 33.47 11.13
C GLN A 278 -11.22 34.12 12.07
N GLU A 279 -12.46 34.36 11.61
CA GLU A 279 -13.52 34.89 12.47
C GLU A 279 -13.79 33.98 13.68
N ILE A 280 -13.81 32.66 13.49
CA ILE A 280 -13.93 31.69 14.58
C ILE A 280 -12.76 31.84 15.55
N ILE A 281 -11.53 31.90 15.04
CA ILE A 281 -10.32 32.05 15.87
C ILE A 281 -10.39 33.37 16.67
N ASP A 282 -10.75 34.47 16.02
CA ASP A 282 -10.88 35.77 16.65
C ASP A 282 -11.94 35.75 17.75
N GLN A 283 -13.08 35.10 17.52
CA GLN A 283 -14.10 34.87 18.54
C GLN A 283 -13.57 34.04 19.72
N LEU A 284 -12.82 32.97 19.46
CA LEU A 284 -12.19 32.14 20.51
C LEU A 284 -11.14 32.92 21.32
N HIS A 285 -10.44 33.87 20.71
CA HIS A 285 -9.40 34.68 21.33
C HIS A 285 -9.91 35.91 22.09
N LYS A 286 -11.21 36.26 21.99
CA LYS A 286 -11.79 37.32 22.81
C LYS A 286 -11.60 37.00 24.30
N PRO A 287 -11.22 37.97 25.16
CA PRO A 287 -10.97 37.72 26.58
C PRO A 287 -12.12 36.99 27.29
N GLU A 288 -13.37 37.35 26.96
CA GLU A 288 -14.56 36.73 27.54
C GLU A 288 -14.71 35.25 27.14
N SER A 289 -14.39 34.92 25.88
CA SER A 289 -14.44 33.54 25.39
C SER A 289 -13.28 32.72 25.92
N LEU A 290 -12.08 33.29 25.93
CA LEU A 290 -10.86 32.61 26.40
C LEU A 290 -11.00 32.13 27.85
N GLY A 291 -11.54 32.97 28.73
CA GLY A 291 -11.81 32.59 30.12
C GLY A 291 -12.75 31.38 30.23
N VAL A 292 -13.82 31.37 29.43
CA VAL A 292 -14.78 30.26 29.38
C VAL A 292 -14.13 28.98 28.84
N TYR A 293 -13.31 29.04 27.79
CA TYR A 293 -12.64 27.86 27.24
C TYR A 293 -11.58 27.27 28.21
N ILE A 294 -10.88 28.13 28.96
CA ILE A 294 -9.94 27.72 30.01
C ILE A 294 -10.69 27.04 31.16
N GLU A 295 -11.80 27.61 31.61
CA GLU A 295 -12.64 27.03 32.67
C GLU A 295 -13.23 25.69 32.24
N LEU A 296 -13.80 25.62 31.03
CA LEU A 296 -14.33 24.36 30.47
C LEU A 296 -13.24 23.29 30.34
N ALA A 297 -12.02 23.66 29.96
CA ALA A 297 -10.90 22.73 29.88
C ALA A 297 -10.45 22.24 31.26
N TRP A 298 -10.47 23.12 32.28
CA TRP A 298 -10.19 22.75 33.67
C TRP A 298 -11.25 21.79 34.22
N LEU A 299 -12.54 22.11 34.04
CA LEU A 299 -13.65 21.25 34.42
C LEU A 299 -13.57 19.90 33.71
N SER A 300 -13.31 19.91 32.41
CA SER A 300 -13.14 18.68 31.61
C SER A 300 -12.04 17.78 32.13
N ARG A 301 -10.93 18.35 32.63
CA ARG A 301 -9.83 17.64 33.27
C ARG A 301 -10.24 17.07 34.64
N MET A 302 -10.81 17.91 35.50
CA MET A 302 -11.17 17.55 36.88
C MET A 302 -12.26 16.47 36.94
N GLU A 303 -13.27 16.60 36.08
CA GLU A 303 -14.41 15.69 36.00
C GLU A 303 -14.17 14.50 35.05
N LYS A 304 -12.98 14.42 34.44
CA LYS A 304 -12.58 13.34 33.52
C LYS A 304 -13.61 13.11 32.41
N TRP A 305 -14.00 14.18 31.71
CA TRP A 305 -14.97 14.08 30.62
C TRP A 305 -14.51 13.07 29.57
N ASP A 306 -15.35 12.08 29.28
CA ASP A 306 -15.18 11.16 28.16
C ASP A 306 -15.56 11.89 26.87
N THR A 307 -14.64 12.67 26.31
CA THR A 307 -14.90 13.49 25.12
C THR A 307 -15.18 12.66 23.86
N GLY A 308 -15.00 11.33 23.91
CA GLY A 308 -15.43 10.38 22.88
C GLY A 308 -16.91 9.97 22.99
N LYS A 309 -17.54 10.11 24.16
CA LYS A 309 -18.97 9.78 24.40
C LYS A 309 -19.82 10.92 24.96
N THR A 310 -19.23 11.99 25.50
CA THR A 310 -20.00 13.04 26.18
C THR A 310 -20.68 13.98 25.20
N SER A 311 -21.94 13.66 24.97
CA SER A 311 -22.99 14.62 24.70
C SER A 311 -23.24 15.51 25.92
N ALA A 312 -22.46 16.55 26.12
CA ALA A 312 -22.95 17.69 26.88
C ALA A 312 -23.82 18.53 25.92
N GLU A 313 -25.11 18.67 26.23
CA GLU A 313 -26.09 19.42 25.41
C GLU A 313 -25.60 20.82 25.01
N SER A 314 -24.74 21.43 25.83
CA SER A 314 -24.06 22.71 25.58
C SER A 314 -23.16 22.71 24.35
N PHE A 315 -22.51 21.59 24.02
CA PHE A 315 -21.70 21.44 22.80
C PHE A 315 -22.54 21.00 21.60
N LYS A 316 -23.63 20.25 21.82
CA LYS A 316 -24.59 19.84 20.77
C LYS A 316 -25.36 21.02 20.16
N ARG A 317 -25.57 22.10 20.93
CA ARG A 317 -26.24 23.33 20.45
C ARG A 317 -25.29 24.37 19.85
N GLY A 318 -24.03 24.00 19.60
CA GLY A 318 -23.04 24.87 18.94
C GLY A 318 -22.56 26.06 19.77
N ARG A 319 -22.85 26.12 21.08
CA ARG A 319 -22.47 27.25 21.93
C ARG A 319 -20.97 27.28 22.23
N TYR A 320 -20.33 26.11 22.35
CA TYR A 320 -18.90 25.98 22.61
C TYR A 320 -18.29 24.89 21.72
N ARG A 321 -17.01 25.03 21.38
CA ARG A 321 -16.28 24.09 20.50
C ARG A 321 -15.44 23.12 21.32
N LEU A 322 -15.86 21.85 21.33
CA LEU A 322 -15.16 20.79 22.06
C LEU A 322 -13.67 20.63 21.65
N PRO A 323 -13.30 20.70 20.36
CA PRO A 323 -11.89 20.65 19.97
C PRO A 323 -11.01 21.77 20.57
N ALA A 324 -11.59 22.96 20.81
CA ALA A 324 -10.87 24.05 21.46
C ALA A 324 -10.67 23.77 22.95
N VAL A 325 -11.67 23.20 23.62
CA VAL A 325 -11.57 22.72 25.02
C VAL A 325 -10.52 21.63 25.14
N ASP A 326 -10.53 20.65 24.24
CA ASP A 326 -9.53 19.56 24.22
C ASP A 326 -8.11 20.07 24.03
N ARG A 327 -7.92 21.08 23.17
CA ARG A 327 -6.61 21.71 22.96
C ARG A 327 -6.10 22.38 24.23
N TRP A 328 -6.94 23.11 24.95
CA TRP A 328 -6.59 23.73 26.24
C TRP A 328 -6.36 22.69 27.34
N ARG A 329 -7.17 21.63 27.39
CA ARG A 329 -6.96 20.50 28.31
C ARG A 329 -5.61 19.82 28.08
N GLY A 330 -5.27 19.52 26.84
CA GLY A 330 -3.97 18.98 26.48
C GLY A 330 -2.80 19.93 26.78
N PHE A 331 -3.03 21.25 26.76
CA PHE A 331 -2.05 22.21 27.26
C PHE A 331 -1.86 22.09 28.79
N PHE A 332 -2.93 21.95 29.57
CA PHE A 332 -2.84 21.73 31.02
C PHE A 332 -2.13 20.42 31.38
N ASP A 333 -2.26 19.36 30.59
CA ASP A 333 -1.56 18.10 30.84
C ASP A 333 -0.05 18.17 30.54
N LYS A 334 0.37 19.09 29.66
CA LYS A 334 1.78 19.32 29.31
C LYS A 334 2.51 20.27 30.25
N VAL A 335 1.77 21.08 31.02
CA VAL A 335 2.32 22.08 31.93
C VAL A 335 2.07 21.59 33.36
N ALA A 336 3.11 21.51 34.19
CA ALA A 336 2.95 21.11 35.59
C ALA A 336 2.23 22.21 36.39
N TRP A 337 0.91 22.12 36.50
CA TRP A 337 0.11 22.96 37.40
C TRP A 337 0.10 22.30 38.78
N ASN A 338 0.70 22.94 39.78
CA ASN A 338 0.62 22.47 41.16
C ASN A 338 -0.86 22.39 41.58
N ASP A 339 -1.30 21.26 42.14
CA ASP A 339 -2.69 20.94 42.55
C ASP A 339 -3.26 21.82 43.69
N LYS A 340 -2.72 23.02 43.91
CA LYS A 340 -3.28 23.98 44.87
C LYS A 340 -4.09 25.04 44.12
N PRO A 341 -5.42 25.09 44.29
CA PRO A 341 -6.21 26.20 43.75
C PRO A 341 -5.74 27.49 44.42
N ALA A 342 -5.06 28.36 43.68
CA ALA A 342 -4.87 29.73 44.12
C ALA A 342 -6.25 30.39 44.19
N ALA A 343 -6.55 30.97 45.35
CA ALA A 343 -7.87 31.41 45.74
C ALA A 343 -8.49 32.47 44.80
N ARG A 344 -9.78 32.24 44.50
CA ARG A 344 -10.88 33.19 44.26
C ARG A 344 -10.66 34.30 43.21
N LEU A 345 -11.32 34.13 42.05
CA LEU A 345 -11.92 35.24 41.33
C LEU A 345 -13.00 35.87 42.22
N GLY A 346 -12.69 37.03 42.77
CA GLY A 346 -13.55 37.77 43.67
C GLY A 346 -12.84 39.01 44.18
N GLN A 347 -12.63 39.97 43.28
CA GLN A 347 -12.65 41.42 43.52
C GLN A 347 -12.76 42.16 42.19
#